data_AF-A0A7K6Z6W7-F1
#
_entry.id   AF-A0A7K6Z6W7-F1
#
_cell.length_a   1.000
_cell.length_b   1.000
_cell.length_c   1.000
_cell.angle_alpha   90.00
_cell.angle_beta   90.00
_cell.angle_gamma   90.00
#
_symmetry.space_group_name_H-M   'P 1'
#
loop_
_entity.id
_entity.type
_entity.pdbx_description
1 polymer ?
#
loop_
_entity_poly.entity_id
_entity_poly.type
_entity_poly.pdbx_seq_one_letter_code
_entity_poly.pdbx_strand_id
1 'polypeptide(L)'
;ARSPTDLSELLKEGTKESHDRAENTQFVKDFLKGRIKKELFKLATVALYFTYSALEEEMDRNKDNPVFAPLYFPLELHRREALVKDLKYFYGEDWKENVQCSEATQQYVDRIHHVGQHEPELLVAHAYTRYMGDLSGGQVLKKVAQRALKLPGTEEGIQFYMFDNISNAQQFKQLYRARMNALDLDKNTKERIVEEANRAFRFNMQVFDELDKIGRSLTEEAQDGGFPVHDGKGDVRKCPYYADKLGKAGPGCPYHAAVALAKQPLVQLVLVACVALAAGAAAWYIL
;
A
#
# COMPACT_ATOMS: atom_id res chain seq x y z
N ALA A 1 -6.64 -15.84 26.32
CA ALA A 1 -5.85 -14.73 25.77
C ALA A 1 -6.37 -13.45 26.41
N ARG A 2 -5.50 -12.51 26.83
CA ARG A 2 -5.98 -11.18 27.25
C ARG A 2 -6.59 -10.52 26.01
N SER A 3 -7.82 -10.00 26.13
CA SER A 3 -8.41 -9.21 25.05
C SER A 3 -7.47 -8.04 24.73
N PRO A 4 -7.25 -7.72 23.44
CA PRO A 4 -6.42 -6.60 23.06
C PRO A 4 -6.97 -5.32 23.71
N THR A 5 -6.08 -4.51 24.29
CA THR A 5 -6.44 -3.21 24.90
C THR A 5 -6.12 -2.06 23.96
N ASP A 6 -5.18 -2.27 23.06
CA ASP A 6 -4.73 -1.32 22.07
C ASP A 6 -5.67 -1.25 20.87
N LEU A 7 -6.04 -0.04 20.45
CA LEU A 7 -6.95 0.18 19.33
C LEU A 7 -6.40 -0.43 18.03
N SER A 8 -5.10 -0.34 17.79
CA SER A 8 -4.47 -0.90 16.59
C SER A 8 -4.59 -2.42 16.49
N GLU A 9 -4.54 -3.14 17.62
CA GLU A 9 -4.74 -4.59 17.67
C GLU A 9 -6.21 -4.94 17.49
N LEU A 10 -7.12 -4.22 18.17
CA LEU A 10 -8.57 -4.38 18.02
C LEU A 10 -9.02 -4.17 16.56
N LEU A 11 -8.51 -3.15 15.88
CA LEU A 11 -8.77 -2.92 14.47
C LEU A 11 -8.25 -4.08 13.61
N LYS A 12 -6.98 -4.49 13.81
CA LYS A 12 -6.38 -5.58 13.03
C LYS A 12 -7.16 -6.90 13.18
N GLU A 13 -7.50 -7.28 14.41
CA GLU A 13 -8.24 -8.52 14.68
C GLU A 13 -9.69 -8.41 14.22
N GLY A 14 -10.36 -7.32 14.59
CA GLY A 14 -11.79 -7.10 14.32
C GLY A 14 -12.12 -6.87 12.85
N THR A 15 -11.17 -6.45 12.02
CA THR A 15 -11.38 -6.31 10.56
C THR A 15 -10.76 -7.43 9.75
N LYS A 16 -10.17 -8.46 10.36
CA LYS A 16 -9.45 -9.52 9.66
C LYS A 16 -10.31 -10.21 8.58
N GLU A 17 -11.53 -10.60 8.93
CA GLU A 17 -12.43 -11.26 7.97
C GLU A 17 -12.87 -10.33 6.83
N SER A 18 -13.07 -9.05 7.12
CA SER A 18 -13.43 -8.06 6.10
C SER A 18 -12.26 -7.76 5.17
N HIS A 19 -11.04 -7.72 5.69
CA HIS A 19 -9.81 -7.65 4.90
C HIS A 19 -9.66 -8.87 4.00
N ASP A 20 -9.79 -10.07 4.55
CA ASP A 20 -9.69 -11.33 3.80
C ASP A 20 -10.74 -11.39 2.68
N ARG A 21 -11.98 -10.93 2.93
CA ARG A 21 -13.01 -10.83 1.88
C ARG A 21 -12.68 -9.80 0.81
N ALA A 22 -12.21 -8.62 1.20
CA ALA A 22 -11.86 -7.56 0.26
C ALA A 22 -10.75 -7.99 -0.71
N GLU A 23 -9.69 -8.63 -0.21
CA GLU A 23 -8.61 -9.19 -1.04
C GLU A 23 -9.10 -10.32 -1.98
N ASN A 24 -10.20 -10.99 -1.60
CA ASN A 24 -10.77 -12.09 -2.35
C ASN A 24 -11.87 -11.68 -3.34
N THR A 25 -12.18 -10.40 -3.49
CA THR A 25 -13.08 -9.89 -4.53
C THR A 25 -12.52 -10.18 -5.93
N GLN A 26 -13.42 -10.34 -6.90
CA GLN A 26 -13.02 -10.69 -8.27
C GLN A 26 -12.15 -9.60 -8.90
N PHE A 27 -12.52 -8.33 -8.71
CA PHE A 27 -11.76 -7.16 -9.14
C PHE A 27 -10.31 -7.20 -8.65
N VAL A 28 -10.09 -7.39 -7.34
CA VAL A 28 -8.74 -7.42 -6.75
C VAL A 28 -7.93 -8.62 -7.26
N LYS A 29 -8.57 -9.80 -7.36
CA LYS A 29 -7.93 -11.01 -7.91
C LYS A 29 -7.46 -10.82 -9.35
N ASP A 30 -8.28 -10.20 -10.18
CA ASP A 30 -7.94 -9.94 -11.57
C ASP A 30 -6.88 -8.85 -11.71
N PHE A 31 -6.99 -7.79 -10.90
CA PHE A 31 -5.96 -6.76 -10.81
C PHE A 31 -4.60 -7.36 -10.47
N LEU A 32 -4.47 -8.14 -9.39
CA LEU A 32 -3.20 -8.75 -8.97
C LEU A 32 -2.61 -9.72 -10.02
N LYS A 33 -3.45 -10.34 -10.85
CA LYS A 33 -3.03 -11.17 -11.99
C LYS A 33 -2.60 -10.34 -13.21
N GLY A 34 -2.74 -9.02 -13.17
CA GLY A 34 -2.49 -8.10 -14.28
C GLY A 34 -3.59 -8.12 -15.34
N ARG A 35 -4.79 -8.64 -15.02
CA ARG A 35 -5.94 -8.73 -15.91
C ARG A 35 -6.87 -7.54 -15.67
N ILE A 36 -6.36 -6.34 -15.94
CA ILE A 36 -7.11 -5.09 -15.75
C ILE A 36 -7.14 -4.28 -17.04
N LYS A 37 -8.34 -3.84 -17.45
CA LYS A 37 -8.53 -2.95 -18.60
C LYS A 37 -8.18 -1.52 -18.20
N LYS A 38 -7.59 -0.73 -19.11
CA LYS A 38 -7.22 0.67 -18.85
C LYS A 38 -8.42 1.51 -18.41
N GLU A 39 -9.54 1.41 -19.13
CA GLU A 39 -10.77 2.13 -18.77
C GLU A 39 -11.28 1.76 -17.36
N LEU A 40 -11.16 0.49 -16.98
CA LEU A 40 -11.56 0.07 -15.64
C LEU A 40 -10.61 0.61 -14.54
N PHE A 41 -9.31 0.67 -14.84
CA PHE A 41 -8.35 1.31 -13.94
C PHE A 41 -8.64 2.80 -13.77
N LYS A 42 -8.97 3.51 -14.86
CA LYS A 42 -9.35 4.93 -14.82
C LYS A 42 -10.56 5.15 -13.91
N LEU A 43 -11.60 4.34 -14.03
CA LEU A 43 -12.77 4.41 -13.16
C LEU A 43 -12.43 4.13 -11.69
N ALA A 44 -11.54 3.18 -11.42
CA ALA A 44 -11.05 2.95 -10.06
C ALA A 44 -10.28 4.17 -9.51
N THR A 45 -9.45 4.82 -10.33
CA THR A 45 -8.75 6.07 -9.96
C THR A 45 -9.74 7.20 -9.66
N VAL A 46 -10.83 7.32 -10.42
CA VAL A 46 -11.91 8.28 -10.14
C VAL A 46 -12.58 8.00 -8.80
N ALA A 47 -12.92 6.73 -8.51
CA ALA A 47 -13.51 6.34 -7.23
C ALA A 47 -12.58 6.68 -6.04
N LEU A 48 -11.28 6.44 -6.19
CA LEU A 48 -10.27 6.85 -5.21
C LEU A 48 -10.24 8.37 -5.06
N TYR A 49 -10.23 9.14 -6.15
CA TYR A 49 -10.20 10.59 -6.08
C TYR A 49 -11.34 11.16 -5.23
N PHE A 50 -12.58 10.74 -5.46
CA PHE A 50 -13.72 11.21 -4.67
C PHE A 50 -13.64 10.75 -3.21
N THR A 51 -13.30 9.48 -2.98
CA THR A 51 -13.16 8.92 -1.63
C THR A 51 -12.11 9.66 -0.80
N TYR A 52 -10.91 9.87 -1.35
CA TYR A 52 -9.82 10.56 -0.64
C TYR A 52 -10.07 12.06 -0.54
N SER A 53 -10.73 12.68 -1.51
CA SER A 53 -11.11 14.09 -1.40
C SER A 53 -12.03 14.32 -0.21
N ALA A 54 -13.04 13.47 -0.03
CA ALA A 54 -13.93 13.53 1.12
C ALA A 54 -13.20 13.21 2.43
N LEU A 55 -12.38 12.16 2.44
CA LEU A 55 -11.64 11.75 3.63
C LEU A 55 -10.69 12.86 4.10
N GLU A 56 -9.90 13.42 3.19
CA GLU A 56 -8.92 14.45 3.51
C GLU A 56 -9.58 15.78 3.87
N GLU A 57 -10.73 16.12 3.26
CA GLU A 57 -11.53 17.28 3.71
C GLU A 57 -11.98 17.12 5.17
N GLU A 58 -12.49 15.95 5.54
CA GLU A 58 -12.95 15.70 6.90
C GLU A 58 -11.79 15.54 7.91
N MET A 59 -10.62 15.08 7.46
CA MET A 59 -9.38 15.13 8.24
C MET A 59 -8.92 16.56 8.48
N ASP A 60 -8.93 17.42 7.45
CA ASP A 60 -8.60 18.84 7.56
C ASP A 60 -9.58 19.57 8.49
N ARG A 61 -10.87 19.23 8.44
CA ARG A 61 -11.90 19.74 9.37
C ARG A 61 -11.59 19.38 10.82
N ASN A 62 -11.11 18.16 11.07
CA ASN A 62 -10.87 17.62 12.41
C ASN A 62 -9.40 17.65 12.85
N LYS A 63 -8.53 18.38 12.15
CA LYS A 63 -7.09 18.39 12.40
C LYS A 63 -6.70 18.82 13.82
N ASP A 64 -7.50 19.69 14.43
CA ASP A 64 -7.28 20.22 15.78
C ASP A 64 -8.17 19.50 16.84
N ASN A 65 -9.02 18.57 16.41
CA ASN A 65 -9.89 17.81 17.30
C ASN A 65 -9.07 16.73 18.04
N PRO A 66 -9.02 16.71 19.39
CA PRO A 66 -8.18 15.77 20.15
C PRO A 66 -8.40 14.29 19.81
N VAL A 67 -9.59 13.92 19.36
CA VAL A 67 -9.93 12.53 18.99
C VAL A 67 -9.28 12.07 17.68
N PHE A 68 -8.74 12.99 16.88
CA PHE A 68 -8.14 12.71 15.58
C PHE A 68 -6.76 13.33 15.37
N ALA A 69 -6.48 14.51 15.96
CA ALA A 69 -5.27 15.29 15.76
C ALA A 69 -3.94 14.48 15.79
N PRO A 70 -3.75 13.48 16.69
CA PRO A 70 -2.53 12.66 16.69
C PRO A 70 -2.28 11.84 15.41
N LEU A 71 -3.27 11.72 14.53
CA LEU A 71 -3.25 10.97 13.28
C LEU A 71 -3.23 11.87 12.03
N TYR A 72 -3.14 13.19 12.20
CA TYR A 72 -3.12 14.14 11.10
C TYR A 72 -1.72 14.24 10.49
N PHE A 73 -1.49 13.46 9.42
CA PHE A 73 -0.22 13.40 8.67
C PHE A 73 -0.43 13.80 7.19
N PRO A 74 -0.76 15.07 6.90
CA PRO A 74 -1.16 15.47 5.55
C PRO A 74 -0.02 15.33 4.54
N LEU A 75 1.21 15.71 4.90
CA LEU A 75 2.35 15.65 3.99
C LEU A 75 2.71 14.21 3.63
N GLU A 76 2.61 13.31 4.61
CA GLU A 76 2.99 11.91 4.45
C GLU A 76 1.89 11.09 3.78
N LEU A 77 0.62 11.31 4.14
CA LEU A 77 -0.47 10.41 3.78
C LEU A 77 -1.45 10.96 2.73
N HIS A 78 -1.69 12.27 2.60
CA HIS A 78 -2.73 12.76 1.69
C HIS A 78 -2.43 12.34 0.24
N ARG A 79 -3.46 11.85 -0.45
CA ARG A 79 -3.43 11.29 -1.80
C ARG A 79 -4.17 12.15 -2.81
N ARG A 80 -5.02 13.09 -2.40
CA ARG A 80 -5.82 13.91 -3.34
C ARG A 80 -4.98 14.55 -4.43
N GLU A 81 -3.85 15.17 -4.07
CA GLU A 81 -2.98 15.82 -5.06
C GLU A 81 -2.34 14.83 -6.04
N ALA A 82 -1.93 13.65 -5.55
CA ALA A 82 -1.40 12.59 -6.40
C ALA A 82 -2.47 12.04 -7.34
N LEU A 83 -3.70 11.85 -6.85
CA LEU A 83 -4.85 11.41 -7.65
C LEU A 83 -5.24 12.43 -8.72
N VAL A 84 -5.13 13.74 -8.44
CA VAL A 84 -5.32 14.78 -9.47
C VAL A 84 -4.31 14.63 -10.61
N LYS A 85 -3.03 14.35 -10.31
CA LYS A 85 -2.01 14.10 -11.35
C LYS A 85 -2.34 12.85 -12.17
N ASP A 86 -2.78 11.79 -11.52
CA ASP A 86 -3.18 10.55 -12.20
C ASP A 86 -4.40 10.76 -13.11
N LEU A 87 -5.41 11.51 -12.65
CA LEU A 87 -6.57 11.83 -13.46
C LEU A 87 -6.23 12.73 -14.65
N LYS A 88 -5.33 13.71 -14.48
CA LYS A 88 -4.82 14.51 -15.60
C LYS A 88 -4.12 13.64 -16.65
N TYR A 89 -3.33 12.67 -16.21
CA TYR A 89 -2.69 11.73 -17.14
C TYR A 89 -3.71 10.90 -17.94
N PHE A 90 -4.81 10.47 -17.30
CA PHE A 90 -5.79 9.59 -17.95
C PHE A 90 -6.88 10.30 -18.76
N TYR A 91 -7.27 11.50 -18.36
CA TYR A 91 -8.43 12.22 -18.90
C TYR A 91 -8.08 13.61 -19.46
N GLY A 92 -6.82 14.06 -19.35
CA GLY A 92 -6.37 15.38 -19.79
C GLY A 92 -6.56 16.48 -18.74
N GLU A 93 -6.21 17.72 -19.09
CA GLU A 93 -6.30 18.86 -18.15
C GLU A 93 -7.75 19.13 -17.70
N ASP A 94 -8.73 18.92 -18.58
CA ASP A 94 -10.16 19.10 -18.32
C ASP A 94 -10.81 17.85 -17.69
N TRP A 95 -10.03 17.01 -17.01
CA TRP A 95 -10.50 15.74 -16.43
C TRP A 95 -11.74 15.90 -15.54
N LYS A 96 -11.87 17.02 -14.83
CA LYS A 96 -13.02 17.29 -13.94
C LYS A 96 -14.36 17.27 -14.66
N GLU A 97 -14.39 17.68 -15.93
CA GLU A 97 -15.61 17.68 -16.74
C GLU A 97 -15.96 16.28 -17.25
N ASN A 98 -14.99 15.37 -17.24
CA ASN A 98 -15.07 14.04 -17.85
C ASN A 98 -15.25 12.90 -16.83
N VAL A 99 -15.23 13.21 -15.54
CA VAL A 99 -15.37 12.21 -14.46
C VAL A 99 -16.60 12.49 -13.61
N GLN A 100 -17.24 11.43 -13.15
CA GLN A 100 -18.42 11.50 -12.29
C GLN A 100 -18.26 10.51 -11.14
N CYS A 101 -18.76 10.88 -9.96
CA CYS A 101 -18.78 9.99 -8.81
C CYS A 101 -19.83 8.89 -9.06
N SER A 102 -19.42 7.63 -8.96
CA SER A 102 -20.34 6.50 -9.11
C SER A 102 -21.26 6.36 -7.89
N GLU A 103 -22.36 5.61 -8.01
CA GLU A 103 -23.31 5.45 -6.92
C GLU A 103 -22.66 4.79 -5.70
N ALA A 104 -21.89 3.70 -5.89
CA ALA A 104 -21.21 3.04 -4.79
C ALA A 104 -20.14 3.94 -4.13
N THR A 105 -19.44 4.75 -4.93
CA THR A 105 -18.46 5.72 -4.41
C THR A 105 -19.15 6.83 -3.63
N GLN A 106 -20.27 7.35 -4.14
CA GLN A 106 -21.02 8.42 -3.50
C GLN A 106 -21.53 7.99 -2.12
N GLN A 107 -22.05 6.77 -1.98
CA GLN A 107 -22.45 6.23 -0.68
C GLN A 107 -21.29 6.21 0.33
N TYR A 108 -20.06 5.94 -0.14
CA TYR A 108 -18.89 5.96 0.73
C TYR A 108 -18.50 7.39 1.13
N VAL A 109 -18.48 8.31 0.15
CA VAL A 109 -18.24 9.74 0.35
C VAL A 109 -19.23 10.33 1.36
N ASP A 110 -20.52 10.03 1.21
CA ASP A 110 -21.57 10.52 2.11
C ASP A 110 -21.34 10.05 3.55
N ARG A 111 -20.93 8.78 3.74
CA ARG A 111 -20.61 8.27 5.09
C ARG A 111 -19.37 8.95 5.67
N ILE A 112 -18.35 9.19 4.87
CA ILE A 112 -17.13 9.89 5.31
C ILE A 112 -17.48 11.30 5.80
N HIS A 113 -18.25 12.06 5.02
CA HIS A 113 -18.73 13.39 5.43
C HIS A 113 -19.57 13.33 6.70
N HIS A 114 -20.52 12.38 6.80
CA HIS A 114 -21.32 12.21 8.00
C HIS A 114 -20.43 11.97 9.22
N VAL A 115 -19.46 11.06 9.13
CA VAL A 115 -18.54 10.73 10.23
C VAL A 115 -17.70 11.94 10.61
N GLY A 116 -17.08 12.62 9.65
CA GLY A 116 -16.26 13.79 9.92
C GLY A 116 -17.01 14.95 10.58
N GLN A 117 -18.30 15.10 10.25
CA GLN A 117 -19.12 16.22 10.74
C GLN A 117 -19.85 15.91 12.07
N HIS A 118 -20.21 14.65 12.32
CA HIS A 118 -21.11 14.29 13.42
C HIS A 118 -20.54 13.25 14.40
N GLU A 119 -19.57 12.44 13.97
CA GLU A 119 -18.99 11.34 14.77
C GLU A 119 -17.45 11.29 14.59
N PRO A 120 -16.71 12.40 14.83
CA PRO A 120 -15.31 12.53 14.44
C PRO A 120 -14.38 11.52 15.12
N GLU A 121 -14.77 10.96 16.27
CA GLU A 121 -14.06 9.87 16.93
C GLU A 121 -14.00 8.59 16.09
N LEU A 122 -14.89 8.43 15.10
CA LEU A 122 -14.90 7.30 14.17
C LEU A 122 -14.07 7.56 12.91
N LEU A 123 -13.59 8.78 12.67
CA LEU A 123 -12.83 9.15 11.46
C LEU A 123 -11.54 8.32 11.32
N VAL A 124 -10.92 7.95 12.45
CA VAL A 124 -9.77 7.03 12.50
C VAL A 124 -10.05 5.70 11.80
N ALA A 125 -11.28 5.19 11.83
CA ALA A 125 -11.66 3.93 11.19
C ALA A 125 -11.48 3.98 9.67
N HIS A 126 -11.84 5.11 9.05
CA HIS A 126 -11.70 5.33 7.60
C HIS A 126 -10.24 5.56 7.21
N ALA A 127 -9.55 6.45 7.95
CA ALA A 127 -8.14 6.73 7.73
C ALA A 127 -7.28 5.46 7.88
N TYR A 128 -7.52 4.65 8.92
CA TYR A 128 -6.86 3.36 9.13
C TYR A 128 -7.09 2.42 7.94
N THR A 129 -8.35 2.19 7.57
CA THR A 129 -8.74 1.25 6.52
C THR A 129 -8.09 1.58 5.18
N ARG A 130 -8.00 2.87 4.84
CA ARG A 130 -7.39 3.34 3.58
C ARG A 130 -5.87 3.38 3.66
N TYR A 131 -5.29 4.26 4.48
CA TYR A 131 -3.85 4.53 4.45
C TYR A 131 -2.99 3.34 4.89
N MET A 132 -3.43 2.54 5.87
CA MET A 132 -2.65 1.36 6.28
C MET A 132 -2.67 0.26 5.21
N GLY A 133 -3.76 0.18 4.43
CA GLY A 133 -3.86 -0.66 3.24
C GLY A 133 -2.89 -0.20 2.16
N ASP A 134 -2.89 1.09 1.83
CA ASP A 134 -2.01 1.67 0.80
C ASP A 134 -0.52 1.43 1.11
N LEU A 135 -0.12 1.63 2.37
CA LEU A 135 1.26 1.41 2.84
C LEU A 135 1.65 -0.07 2.98
N SER A 136 0.71 -1.01 2.78
CA SER A 136 0.98 -2.45 2.86
C SER A 136 1.00 -3.11 1.49
N GLY A 137 0.06 -2.75 0.61
CA GLY A 137 -0.07 -3.34 -0.74
C GLY A 137 0.35 -2.41 -1.88
N GLY A 138 0.48 -1.10 -1.65
CA GLY A 138 0.60 -0.10 -2.71
C GLY A 138 1.77 -0.32 -3.66
N GLN A 139 2.93 -0.76 -3.16
CA GLN A 139 4.10 -1.04 -4.00
C GLN A 139 3.91 -2.26 -4.92
N VAL A 140 3.15 -3.26 -4.49
CA VAL A 140 2.79 -4.40 -5.33
C VAL A 140 1.80 -3.94 -6.39
N LEU A 141 0.76 -3.20 -5.98
CA LEU A 141 -0.29 -2.70 -6.88
C LEU A 141 0.29 -1.76 -7.94
N LYS A 142 1.23 -0.89 -7.56
CA LYS A 142 1.99 -0.01 -8.46
C LYS A 142 2.66 -0.80 -9.59
N LYS A 143 3.47 -1.81 -9.24
CA LYS A 143 4.20 -2.63 -10.21
C LYS A 143 3.25 -3.40 -11.14
N VAL A 144 2.15 -3.88 -10.59
CA VAL A 144 1.12 -4.60 -11.35
C VAL A 144 0.42 -3.66 -12.33
N ALA A 145 -0.04 -2.48 -11.90
CA ALA A 145 -0.64 -1.47 -12.77
C ALA A 145 0.33 -1.05 -13.89
N GLN A 146 1.58 -0.71 -13.53
CA GLN A 146 2.58 -0.25 -14.48
C GLN A 146 2.80 -1.28 -15.59
N ARG A 147 2.94 -2.56 -15.22
CA ARG A 147 3.11 -3.66 -16.18
C ARG A 147 1.85 -3.92 -17.00
N ALA A 148 0.70 -4.06 -16.35
CA ALA A 148 -0.55 -4.46 -17.00
C ALA A 148 -1.06 -3.40 -18.00
N LEU A 149 -0.86 -2.11 -17.68
CA LEU A 149 -1.33 -1.00 -18.48
C LEU A 149 -0.26 -0.38 -19.37
N LYS A 150 0.94 -0.97 -19.42
CA LYS A 150 2.11 -0.48 -20.18
C LYS A 150 2.41 1.01 -19.88
N LEU A 151 2.31 1.41 -18.61
CA LEU A 151 2.57 2.79 -18.19
C LEU A 151 4.07 3.11 -18.26
N PRO A 152 4.43 4.39 -18.47
CA PRO A 152 5.83 4.78 -18.62
C PRO A 152 6.64 4.55 -17.34
N GLY A 153 7.97 4.48 -17.50
CA GLY A 153 8.91 4.40 -16.38
C GLY A 153 8.96 5.67 -15.52
N THR A 154 8.39 6.78 -16.01
CA THR A 154 8.28 8.09 -15.34
C THR A 154 7.22 8.12 -14.23
N GLU A 155 6.49 7.01 -14.02
CA GLU A 155 5.50 6.85 -12.95
C GLU A 155 4.25 7.74 -13.07
N GLU A 156 4.05 8.36 -14.23
CA GLU A 156 2.83 9.10 -14.57
C GLU A 156 1.63 8.14 -14.63
N GLY A 157 0.50 8.56 -14.05
CA GLY A 157 -0.73 7.75 -13.96
C GLY A 157 -0.78 6.76 -12.79
N ILE A 158 0.25 6.71 -11.93
CA ILE A 158 0.32 5.86 -10.73
C ILE A 158 0.91 6.58 -9.51
N GLN A 159 0.85 7.91 -9.48
CA GLN A 159 1.34 8.75 -8.38
C GLN A 159 0.61 8.46 -7.06
N PHE A 160 -0.64 8.01 -7.09
CA PHE A 160 -1.38 7.57 -5.89
C PHE A 160 -0.60 6.59 -5.02
N TYR A 161 0.15 5.67 -5.65
CA TYR A 161 0.91 4.63 -4.95
C TYR A 161 2.28 5.10 -4.43
N MET A 162 2.62 6.38 -4.62
CA MET A 162 3.90 6.99 -4.27
C MET A 162 3.80 7.83 -3.00
N PHE A 163 4.59 7.50 -1.98
CA PHE A 163 4.61 8.18 -0.69
C PHE A 163 5.98 8.83 -0.49
N ASP A 164 6.26 9.91 -1.22
CA ASP A 164 7.59 10.54 -1.29
C ASP A 164 8.08 11.07 0.07
N ASN A 165 7.14 11.41 0.95
CA ASN A 165 7.42 11.90 2.31
C ASN A 165 7.52 10.77 3.35
N ILE A 166 7.53 9.49 2.92
CA ILE A 166 7.71 8.32 3.79
C ILE A 166 8.90 7.49 3.31
N SER A 167 10.03 7.61 4.00
CA SER A 167 11.25 6.86 3.67
C SER A 167 11.15 5.35 3.95
N ASN A 168 10.40 4.96 4.99
CA ASN A 168 10.19 3.57 5.37
C ASN A 168 8.73 3.32 5.79
N ALA A 169 7.97 2.67 4.91
CA ALA A 169 6.56 2.38 5.13
C ALA A 169 6.30 1.53 6.39
N GLN A 170 7.21 0.61 6.75
CA GLN A 170 7.01 -0.24 7.92
C GLN A 170 7.18 0.54 9.23
N GLN A 171 8.20 1.40 9.31
CA GLN A 171 8.40 2.29 10.46
C GLN A 171 7.25 3.29 10.59
N PHE A 172 6.80 3.87 9.47
CA PHE A 172 5.65 4.78 9.50
C PHE A 172 4.36 4.10 9.98
N LYS A 173 4.08 2.86 9.53
CA LYS A 173 2.94 2.09 10.04
C LYS A 173 3.06 1.76 11.53
N GLN A 174 4.27 1.56 12.05
CA GLN A 174 4.48 1.39 13.50
C GLN A 174 4.20 2.69 14.26
N LEU A 175 4.70 3.82 13.76
CA LEU A 175 4.40 5.15 14.30
C LEU A 175 2.90 5.42 14.32
N TYR A 176 2.21 5.20 13.20
CA TYR A 176 0.76 5.43 13.08
C TYR A 176 -0.03 4.57 14.08
N ARG A 177 0.33 3.29 14.26
CA ARG A 177 -0.28 2.42 15.29
C ARG A 177 -0.04 2.95 16.70
N ALA A 178 1.18 3.39 17.01
CA ALA A 178 1.48 3.96 18.31
C ALA A 178 0.65 5.23 18.58
N ARG A 179 0.45 6.08 17.56
CA ARG A 179 -0.42 7.27 17.68
C ARG A 179 -1.89 6.91 17.89
N MET A 180 -2.41 5.90 17.19
CA MET A 180 -3.78 5.40 17.42
C MET A 180 -3.96 4.86 18.83
N ASN A 181 -2.97 4.13 19.35
CA ASN A 181 -3.02 3.56 20.71
C ASN A 181 -2.96 4.64 21.80
N ALA A 182 -2.43 5.82 21.49
CA ALA A 182 -2.33 6.95 22.42
C ALA A 182 -3.60 7.81 22.49
N LEU A 183 -4.62 7.54 21.67
CA LEU A 183 -5.92 8.22 21.76
C LEU A 183 -6.62 7.84 23.07
N ASP A 184 -7.09 8.85 23.80
CA ASP A 184 -7.85 8.66 25.03
C ASP A 184 -9.29 8.26 24.70
N LEU A 185 -9.51 6.95 24.58
CA LEU A 185 -10.78 6.35 24.13
C LEU A 185 -11.24 5.28 25.11
N ASP A 186 -12.52 5.36 25.47
CA ASP A 186 -13.15 4.31 26.25
C ASP A 186 -13.38 3.03 25.42
N LYS A 187 -13.74 1.95 26.11
CA LYS A 187 -13.96 0.64 25.48
C LYS A 187 -15.07 0.69 24.42
N ASN A 188 -16.17 1.40 24.68
CA ASN A 188 -17.31 1.45 23.77
C ASN A 188 -16.94 2.17 22.46
N THR A 189 -16.16 3.24 22.56
CA THR A 189 -15.68 4.01 21.41
C THR A 189 -14.73 3.17 20.57
N LYS A 190 -13.82 2.41 21.20
CA LYS A 190 -12.96 1.46 20.48
C LYS A 190 -13.77 0.40 19.71
N GLU A 191 -14.83 -0.15 20.32
CA GLU A 191 -15.73 -1.10 19.65
C GLU A 191 -16.46 -0.46 18.45
N ARG A 192 -17.01 0.75 18.61
CA ARG A 192 -17.62 1.52 17.51
C ARG A 192 -16.65 1.80 16.37
N ILE A 193 -15.39 2.13 16.68
CA ILE A 193 -14.34 2.34 15.66
C ILE A 193 -14.08 1.05 14.86
N VAL A 194 -14.03 -0.11 15.52
CA VAL A 194 -13.86 -1.40 14.83
C VAL A 194 -15.06 -1.74 13.95
N GLU A 195 -16.28 -1.46 14.42
CA GLU A 195 -17.49 -1.63 13.62
C GLU A 195 -17.48 -0.71 12.39
N GLU A 196 -17.11 0.56 12.56
CA GLU A 196 -17.01 1.52 11.48
C GLU A 196 -15.91 1.13 10.48
N ALA A 197 -14.79 0.56 10.94
CA ALA A 197 -13.76 0.07 10.05
C ALA A 197 -14.29 -1.09 9.18
N ASN A 198 -15.08 -1.99 9.77
CA ASN A 198 -15.78 -3.02 9.01
C ASN A 198 -16.79 -2.44 8.02
N ARG A 199 -17.44 -1.30 8.32
CA ARG A 199 -18.28 -0.56 7.37
C ARG A 199 -17.46 0.03 6.23
N ALA A 200 -16.32 0.64 6.52
CA ALA A 200 -15.39 1.14 5.52
C ALA A 200 -14.96 0.02 4.55
N PHE A 201 -14.61 -1.18 5.05
CA PHE A 201 -14.34 -2.33 4.18
C PHE A 201 -15.54 -2.71 3.30
N ARG A 202 -16.77 -2.66 3.81
CA ARG A 202 -17.98 -2.94 3.01
C ARG A 202 -18.16 -1.93 1.88
N PHE A 203 -17.96 -0.64 2.12
CA PHE A 203 -18.00 0.37 1.06
C PHE A 203 -16.95 0.11 -0.01
N ASN A 204 -15.72 -0.24 0.37
CA ASN A 204 -14.68 -0.61 -0.60
C ASN A 204 -15.09 -1.81 -1.45
N MET A 205 -15.66 -2.85 -0.84
CA MET A 205 -16.17 -4.01 -1.58
C MET A 205 -17.31 -3.65 -2.53
N GLN A 206 -18.23 -2.76 -2.14
CA GLN A 206 -19.31 -2.29 -3.01
C GLN A 206 -18.77 -1.55 -4.24
N VAL A 207 -17.75 -0.70 -4.06
CA VAL A 207 -17.06 -0.04 -5.17
C VAL A 207 -16.39 -1.07 -6.08
N PHE A 208 -15.69 -2.07 -5.52
CA PHE A 208 -15.07 -3.14 -6.31
C PHE A 208 -16.10 -3.97 -7.09
N ASP A 209 -17.25 -4.27 -6.50
CA ASP A 209 -18.32 -5.03 -7.14
C ASP A 209 -18.99 -4.21 -8.27
N GLU A 210 -19.16 -2.90 -8.09
CA GLU A 210 -19.63 -1.99 -9.13
C GLU A 210 -18.66 -1.94 -10.31
N LEU A 211 -17.36 -1.77 -10.02
CA LEU A 211 -16.30 -1.79 -11.03
C LEU A 211 -16.24 -3.14 -11.77
N ASP A 212 -16.35 -4.26 -11.07
CA ASP A 212 -16.37 -5.59 -11.71
C ASP A 212 -17.57 -5.74 -12.67
N LYS A 213 -18.76 -5.26 -12.28
CA LYS A 213 -19.94 -5.27 -13.17
C LYS A 213 -19.71 -4.42 -14.42
N ILE A 214 -19.15 -3.22 -14.28
CA ILE A 214 -18.80 -2.35 -15.41
C ILE A 214 -17.76 -3.04 -16.30
N GLY A 215 -16.72 -3.61 -15.70
CA GLY A 215 -15.61 -4.30 -16.39
C GLY A 215 -16.06 -5.46 -17.30
N ARG A 216 -17.12 -6.17 -16.90
CA ARG A 216 -17.76 -7.23 -17.69
C ARG A 216 -18.50 -6.71 -18.92
N SER A 217 -19.01 -5.48 -18.86
CA SER A 217 -19.73 -4.84 -19.97
C SER A 217 -18.80 -4.14 -20.98
N LEU A 218 -17.58 -3.78 -20.57
CA LEU A 218 -16.57 -3.22 -21.48
C LEU A 218 -16.14 -4.29 -22.50
N THR A 219 -16.24 -4.00 -23.80
CA THR A 219 -15.64 -4.84 -24.84
C THR A 219 -14.12 -4.91 -24.65
N GLU A 220 -13.50 -6.04 -24.99
CA GLU A 220 -12.04 -6.13 -25.01
C GLU A 220 -11.52 -5.14 -26.07
N GLU A 221 -10.79 -4.11 -25.64
CA GLU A 221 -9.87 -3.45 -26.55
C GLU A 221 -8.88 -4.51 -26.98
N ALA A 222 -8.79 -4.78 -28.29
CA ALA A 222 -7.82 -5.72 -28.83
C ALA A 222 -6.43 -5.31 -28.33
N GLN A 223 -5.86 -6.10 -27.42
CA GLN A 223 -4.48 -5.93 -27.00
C GLN A 223 -3.63 -6.27 -28.21
N ASP A 224 -3.23 -5.25 -28.96
CA ASP A 224 -2.28 -5.42 -30.04
C ASP A 224 -0.96 -5.95 -29.46
N GLY A 225 -0.54 -7.11 -29.96
CA GLY A 225 0.64 -7.84 -29.52
C GLY A 225 0.42 -8.78 -28.34
N GLY A 226 -0.06 -10.00 -28.65
CA GLY A 226 -0.03 -11.13 -27.73
C GLY A 226 1.39 -11.43 -27.25
N PHE A 227 1.64 -11.28 -25.96
CA PHE A 227 2.72 -11.99 -25.27
C PHE A 227 2.16 -13.24 -24.61
N PRO A 228 2.94 -14.32 -24.48
CA PRO A 228 2.43 -15.58 -23.97
C PRO A 228 1.87 -15.37 -22.56
N VAL A 229 0.58 -15.66 -22.40
CA VAL A 229 0.01 -15.95 -21.09
C VAL A 229 0.84 -17.10 -20.53
N HIS A 230 1.56 -16.87 -19.43
CA HIS A 230 2.31 -17.93 -18.78
C HIS A 230 1.30 -18.94 -18.23
N ASP A 231 1.11 -20.04 -18.94
CA ASP A 231 0.17 -21.13 -18.68
C ASP A 231 0.55 -22.00 -17.46
N GLY A 232 1.56 -21.57 -16.69
CA GLY A 232 2.14 -22.35 -15.61
C GLY A 232 2.87 -23.63 -16.06
N LYS A 233 3.07 -23.85 -17.37
CA LYS A 233 3.75 -25.03 -17.94
C LYS A 233 5.09 -24.69 -18.62
N GLY A 234 5.78 -23.67 -18.13
CA GLY A 234 7.18 -23.40 -18.50
C GLY A 234 8.16 -24.13 -17.60
N ASP A 235 9.33 -24.52 -18.13
CA ASP A 235 10.43 -25.05 -17.31
C ASP A 235 10.78 -24.04 -16.21
N VAL A 236 10.41 -24.39 -14.99
CA VAL A 236 10.48 -23.52 -13.81
C VAL A 236 11.92 -23.07 -13.51
N ARG A 237 12.92 -23.80 -14.05
CA ARG A 237 14.35 -23.47 -13.98
C ARG A 237 14.76 -22.24 -14.81
N LYS A 238 13.88 -21.74 -15.70
CA LYS A 238 14.10 -20.52 -16.49
C LYS A 238 13.39 -19.29 -15.93
N CYS A 239 12.67 -19.42 -14.80
CA CYS A 239 12.00 -18.29 -14.15
C CYS A 239 13.02 -17.45 -13.34
N PRO A 240 13.16 -16.13 -13.60
CA PRO A 240 14.14 -15.27 -12.91
C PRO A 240 13.98 -15.19 -11.39
N TYR A 241 12.83 -15.64 -10.86
CA TYR A 241 12.47 -15.58 -9.45
C TYR A 241 12.42 -16.96 -8.75
N TYR A 242 12.74 -18.06 -9.44
CA TYR A 242 12.69 -19.42 -8.85
C TYR A 242 14.05 -19.92 -8.34
N ALA A 243 15.12 -19.16 -8.52
CA ALA A 243 16.48 -19.54 -8.09
C ALA A 243 16.70 -19.47 -6.55
N ASP A 244 15.73 -19.01 -5.77
CA ASP A 244 15.87 -18.80 -4.32
C ASP A 244 15.45 -19.99 -3.45
N LYS A 245 15.06 -21.12 -4.06
CA LYS A 245 14.78 -22.38 -3.34
C LYS A 245 15.41 -23.58 -4.01
N LEU A 246 16.74 -23.70 -3.95
CA LEU A 246 17.43 -24.99 -3.86
C LEU A 246 18.91 -24.75 -3.57
N GLY A 247 19.30 -25.08 -2.33
CA GLY A 247 20.70 -25.06 -1.93
C GLY A 247 21.52 -26.13 -2.66
N LYS A 248 22.76 -25.73 -2.97
CA LYS A 248 23.98 -26.50 -3.31
C LYS A 248 24.28 -26.84 -4.78
N ALA A 249 25.28 -26.08 -5.27
CA ALA A 249 26.59 -26.51 -5.78
C ALA A 249 26.79 -26.76 -7.30
N GLY A 250 27.70 -25.96 -7.89
CA GLY A 250 28.35 -26.13 -9.20
C GLY A 250 28.98 -24.81 -9.69
N PRO A 251 30.06 -24.81 -10.49
CA PRO A 251 31.30 -24.13 -10.08
C PRO A 251 31.64 -22.83 -10.83
N GLY A 252 32.44 -21.99 -10.16
CA GLY A 252 33.31 -21.01 -10.83
C GLY A 252 32.80 -19.57 -10.86
N CYS A 253 32.69 -18.93 -9.69
CA CYS A 253 32.68 -17.47 -9.62
C CYS A 253 33.79 -17.02 -8.65
N PRO A 254 34.77 -16.21 -9.08
CA PRO A 254 35.94 -15.82 -8.26
C PRO A 254 35.55 -15.07 -6.97
N TYR A 255 34.34 -14.51 -6.94
CA TYR A 255 33.78 -13.85 -5.76
C TYR A 255 33.48 -14.83 -4.62
N HIS A 256 33.01 -16.04 -4.93
CA HIS A 256 32.72 -17.06 -3.91
C HIS A 256 34.01 -17.63 -3.30
N ALA A 257 35.09 -17.72 -4.09
CA ALA A 257 36.40 -18.13 -3.58
C ALA A 257 36.97 -17.09 -2.60
N ALA A 258 36.86 -15.81 -2.92
CA ALA A 258 37.29 -14.72 -2.04
C ALA A 258 36.49 -14.69 -0.71
N VAL A 259 35.16 -14.87 -0.78
CA VAL A 259 34.30 -14.91 0.41
C VAL A 259 34.55 -16.17 1.25
N ALA A 260 34.85 -17.32 0.63
CA ALA A 260 35.19 -18.53 1.35
C ALA A 260 36.56 -18.43 2.06
N LEU A 261 37.54 -17.79 1.41
CA LEU A 261 38.86 -17.55 1.98
C LEU A 261 38.78 -16.60 3.19
N ALA A 262 37.98 -15.54 3.10
CA ALA A 262 37.75 -14.58 4.19
C ALA A 262 37.00 -15.18 5.41
N LYS A 263 36.33 -16.33 5.23
CA LYS A 263 35.64 -17.06 6.31
C LYS A 263 36.50 -18.14 6.96
N GLN A 264 37.73 -18.36 6.50
CA GLN A 264 38.63 -19.30 7.16
C GLN A 264 39.07 -18.73 8.52
N PRO A 265 39.06 -19.52 9.61
CA PRO A 265 39.36 -19.03 10.96
C PRO A 265 40.72 -18.34 11.07
N LEU A 266 41.73 -18.85 10.36
CA LEU A 266 43.06 -18.24 10.30
C LEU A 266 43.06 -16.87 9.61
N VAL A 267 42.29 -16.72 8.53
CA VAL A 267 42.19 -15.45 7.79
C VAL A 267 41.37 -14.42 8.59
N GLN A 268 40.34 -14.86 9.31
CA GLN A 268 39.62 -13.98 10.24
C GLN A 268 40.49 -13.53 11.42
N LEU A 269 41.33 -14.41 11.97
CA LEU A 269 42.29 -14.06 13.01
C LEU A 269 43.32 -13.03 12.51
N VAL A 270 43.83 -13.21 11.28
CA VAL A 270 44.75 -12.24 10.65
C VAL A 270 44.05 -10.90 10.38
N LEU A 271 42.82 -10.90 9.87
CA LEU A 271 42.04 -9.68 9.62
C LEU A 271 41.75 -8.92 10.92
N VAL A 272 41.35 -9.61 11.98
CA VAL A 272 41.10 -9.00 13.29
C VAL A 272 42.39 -8.44 13.89
N ALA A 273 43.51 -9.15 13.76
CA ALA A 273 44.82 -8.66 14.20
C ALA A 273 45.27 -7.41 13.42
N CYS A 274 45.06 -7.37 12.11
CA CYS A 274 45.38 -6.20 11.27
C CYS A 274 44.51 -4.99 11.61
N VAL A 275 43.20 -5.18 11.86
CA VAL A 275 42.29 -4.10 12.27
C VAL A 275 42.64 -3.58 13.66
N ALA A 276 43.00 -4.45 14.60
CA ALA A 276 43.44 -4.05 15.94
C ALA A 276 44.78 -3.27 15.90
N LEU A 277 45.73 -3.67 15.04
CA LEU A 277 46.99 -2.95 14.83
C LEU A 277 46.77 -1.58 14.17
N ALA A 278 45.88 -1.48 13.17
CA ALA A 278 45.55 -0.23 12.52
C ALA A 278 44.81 0.74 13.47
N ALA A 279 43.87 0.23 14.28
CA ALA A 279 43.19 1.02 15.30
C ALA A 279 44.13 1.47 16.42
N GLY A 280 45.07 0.62 16.84
CA GLY A 280 46.11 0.98 17.81
C GLY A 280 47.09 2.04 17.28
N ALA A 281 47.52 1.92 16.02
CA ALA A 281 48.38 2.91 15.37
C ALA A 281 47.66 4.25 15.17
N ALA A 282 46.37 4.23 14.81
CA ALA A 282 45.55 5.43 14.68
C ALA A 282 45.32 6.11 16.04
N ALA A 283 45.09 5.34 17.11
CA ALA A 283 44.94 5.88 18.46
C ALA A 283 46.24 6.49 19.01
N TRP A 284 47.41 5.95 18.64
CA TRP A 284 48.72 6.51 18.99
C TRP A 284 49.05 7.80 18.25
N TYR A 285 48.48 8.02 17.06
CA TYR A 285 48.70 9.24 16.27
C TYR A 285 47.79 10.40 16.70
N ILE A 286 46.78 10.13 17.53
CA ILE A 286 45.77 11.10 18.01
C ILE A 286 46.02 11.50 19.48
N LEU A 287 47.01 10.90 20.15
CA LEU A 287 47.54 11.28 21.47
C LEU A 287 48.90 11.97 21.33
#